data_AF-E4MQB0-F1
#
_entry.id   AF-E4MQB0-F1
#
_cell.length_a   1.000
_cell.length_b   1.000
_cell.length_c   1.000
_cell.angle_alpha   90.00
_cell.angle_beta   90.00
_cell.angle_gamma   90.00
#
_symmetry.space_group_name_H-M   'P 1'
#
loop_
_entity.id
_entity.type
_entity.pdbx_description
1 polymer ?
#
loop_
_entity_poly.entity_id
_entity_poly.type
_entity_poly.pdbx_seq_one_letter_code
_entity_poly.pdbx_strand_id
1 'polypeptide(L)'
;MLTITKERKNDLQILITTDVLAEGINLHRANVLLNYDTPWNATKLMQRLGRINRIGSEAGIVYNFIFYPSAQGDEEIKLYKKAYIKLQGFHSAFGEDAQVFSKEELVEQFELFKEGGEGEEDKRLHYLRFIREFKDNNPKEFKRISNIPFKARTARKNENTPFDDVKNGSIIFMKSPYKTEFYRVNGKEEIESIDFLEAAERFEATVSEKGFEVPASHYKDVNLAQSKFEDDTIQSNTETVTPTDKADGNTMQAKKFLRDIKGTLNNEELKIACDQLIKLIDKGTFTNIPTDIKKIRQQLDKQKITFGNAQQLILNLANKYAVSSFDSIKNNKEKALDILPEIVITETFIK
;
A
#
# COMPACT_ATOMS: atom_id res chain seq x y z
N MET A 1 37.78 18.20 0.01
CA MET A 1 37.32 19.55 0.41
C MET A 1 36.42 20.04 -0.72
N LEU A 2 35.12 20.27 -0.47
CA LEU A 2 34.20 20.72 -1.51
C LEU A 2 34.49 22.20 -1.80
N THR A 3 35.11 22.50 -2.94
CA THR A 3 35.32 23.88 -3.36
C THR A 3 34.07 24.34 -4.10
N ILE A 4 33.28 25.24 -3.51
CA ILE A 4 32.11 25.83 -4.18
C ILE A 4 32.62 26.83 -5.22
N THR A 5 32.86 26.34 -6.44
CA THR A 5 33.19 27.19 -7.59
C THR A 5 31.93 27.77 -8.23
N LYS A 6 32.05 28.98 -8.80
CA LYS A 6 30.94 29.70 -9.45
C LYS A 6 30.39 28.98 -10.70
N GLU A 7 31.20 28.13 -11.32
CA GLU A 7 30.82 27.28 -12.45
C GLU A 7 30.37 25.90 -11.98
N ARG A 8 29.22 25.45 -12.49
CA ARG A 8 28.68 24.11 -12.23
C ARG A 8 29.46 23.10 -13.07
N LYS A 9 30.20 22.20 -12.40
CA LYS A 9 30.91 21.08 -13.03
C LYS A 9 30.18 19.76 -12.75
N ASN A 10 30.46 18.74 -13.58
CA ASN A 10 29.93 17.37 -13.51
C ASN A 10 31.02 16.38 -13.06
N ASP A 11 32.00 16.85 -12.30
CA ASP A 11 33.21 16.12 -11.89
C ASP A 11 33.02 15.25 -10.63
N LEU A 12 31.94 15.48 -9.88
CA LEU A 12 31.64 14.75 -8.65
C LEU A 12 30.60 13.65 -8.90
N GLN A 13 31.00 12.40 -8.67
CA GLN A 13 30.13 11.23 -8.78
C GLN A 13 29.53 10.80 -7.43
N ILE A 14 30.22 11.08 -6.31
CA ILE A 14 29.81 10.66 -4.97
C ILE A 14 29.97 11.84 -4.01
N LEU A 15 28.91 12.14 -3.26
CA LEU A 15 28.92 13.11 -2.16
C LEU A 15 28.64 12.36 -0.85
N ILE A 16 29.59 12.43 0.08
CA ILE A 16 29.41 11.90 1.44
C ILE A 16 29.21 13.09 2.37
N THR A 17 28.13 13.05 3.14
CA THR A 17 27.79 14.11 4.09
C THR A 17 27.12 13.55 5.33
N THR A 18 27.23 14.29 6.43
CA THR A 18 26.37 14.16 7.61
C THR A 18 25.13 15.05 7.46
N ASP A 19 24.28 15.10 8.49
CA ASP A 19 23.07 15.94 8.54
C ASP A 19 23.32 17.44 8.23
N VAL A 20 24.57 17.92 8.30
CA VAL A 20 24.93 19.33 8.08
C VAL A 20 24.56 19.83 6.67
N LEU A 21 24.64 19.00 5.63
CA LEU A 21 24.20 19.38 4.28
C LEU A 21 22.75 18.96 3.98
N ALA A 22 22.05 18.34 4.94
CA ALA A 22 20.64 18.00 4.80
C ALA A 22 19.72 19.22 4.97
N GLU A 23 20.28 20.39 5.28
CA GLU A 23 19.58 21.68 5.40
C GLU A 23 20.20 22.75 4.50
N GLY A 24 19.38 23.62 3.91
CA GLY A 24 19.82 24.79 3.15
C GLY A 24 20.45 24.56 1.77
N ILE A 25 20.84 23.33 1.42
CA ILE A 25 21.50 23.00 0.13
C ILE A 25 20.54 22.27 -0.80
N ASN A 26 20.71 22.48 -2.10
CA ASN A 26 19.89 21.86 -3.13
C ASN A 26 20.72 20.83 -3.93
N LEU A 27 20.27 19.59 -3.94
CA LEU A 27 20.94 18.44 -4.54
C LEU A 27 20.11 17.79 -5.67
N HIS A 28 19.21 18.55 -6.31
CA HIS A 28 18.32 18.09 -7.40
C HIS A 28 19.01 17.57 -8.68
N ARG A 29 20.35 17.61 -8.75
CA ARG A 29 21.16 16.98 -9.81
C ARG A 29 21.57 15.55 -9.47
N ALA A 30 21.41 15.14 -8.21
CA ALA A 30 21.59 13.76 -7.80
C ALA A 30 20.33 12.95 -8.11
N ASN A 31 20.49 11.65 -8.31
CA ASN A 31 19.41 10.71 -8.56
C ASN A 31 19.46 9.49 -7.65
N VAL A 32 20.49 9.37 -6.81
CA VAL A 32 20.67 8.27 -5.85
C VAL A 32 20.96 8.85 -4.48
N LEU A 33 20.12 8.49 -3.51
CA LEU A 33 20.31 8.74 -2.09
C LEU A 33 20.63 7.43 -1.39
N LEU A 34 21.73 7.40 -0.65
CA LEU A 34 22.13 6.28 0.18
C LEU A 34 22.16 6.72 1.65
N ASN A 35 21.18 6.29 2.43
CA ASN A 35 21.14 6.48 3.87
C ASN A 35 21.90 5.33 4.54
N TYR A 36 23.13 5.62 4.97
CA TYR A 36 23.95 4.67 5.70
C TYR A 36 23.44 4.41 7.14
N ASP A 37 22.73 5.38 7.71
CA ASP A 37 22.13 5.32 9.03
C ASP A 37 20.59 5.38 8.97
N THR A 38 19.95 4.73 9.94
CA THR A 38 18.51 4.90 10.21
C THR A 38 18.35 5.91 11.37
N PRO A 39 17.84 7.13 11.13
CA PRO A 39 17.66 8.10 12.19
C PRO A 39 16.46 7.74 13.09
N TRP A 40 16.57 8.03 14.39
CA TRP A 40 15.48 7.89 15.37
C TRP A 40 14.25 8.78 15.11
N ASN A 41 14.45 9.82 14.29
CA ASN A 41 13.42 10.70 13.77
C ASN A 41 13.33 10.51 12.26
N ALA A 42 12.26 9.86 11.81
CA ALA A 42 12.08 9.52 10.41
C ALA A 42 11.85 10.74 9.50
N THR A 43 11.39 11.88 10.05
CA THR A 43 11.26 13.14 9.31
C THR A 43 12.62 13.62 8.76
N LYS A 44 13.74 13.20 9.36
CA LYS A 44 15.07 13.48 8.81
C LYS A 44 15.29 12.81 7.46
N LEU A 45 14.78 11.59 7.25
CA LEU A 45 14.91 10.89 5.97
C LEU A 45 14.14 11.61 4.87
N MET A 46 12.95 12.11 5.20
CA MET A 46 12.12 12.89 4.30
C MET A 46 12.77 14.22 3.93
N GLN A 47 13.36 14.91 4.91
CA GLN A 47 14.14 16.12 4.66
C GLN A 47 15.33 15.84 3.74
N ARG A 48 16.05 14.71 3.93
CA ARG A 48 17.16 14.28 3.07
C ARG A 48 16.68 14.02 1.64
N LEU A 49 15.61 13.23 1.48
CA LEU A 49 15.01 12.94 0.17
C LEU A 49 14.55 14.22 -0.53
N GLY A 50 13.91 15.14 0.21
CA GLY A 50 13.45 16.43 -0.29
C GLY A 50 14.57 17.42 -0.67
N ARG A 51 15.85 17.11 -0.45
CA ARG A 51 16.98 17.89 -1.05
C ARG A 51 17.25 17.49 -2.49
N ILE A 52 16.85 16.28 -2.86
CA ILE A 52 17.05 15.67 -4.18
C ILE A 52 15.74 15.70 -4.96
N ASN A 53 14.68 15.12 -4.38
CA ASN A 53 13.35 15.08 -4.96
C ASN A 53 12.68 16.47 -4.83
N ARG A 54 12.78 17.28 -5.88
CA ARG A 54 12.20 18.62 -5.98
C ARG A 54 11.64 18.87 -7.37
N ILE A 55 10.70 19.80 -7.46
CA ILE A 55 10.25 20.38 -8.74
C ILE A 55 11.47 20.93 -9.48
N GLY A 56 11.71 20.43 -10.69
CA GLY A 56 12.89 20.78 -11.49
C GLY A 56 14.12 19.90 -11.28
N SER A 57 13.98 18.74 -10.62
CA SER A 57 15.01 17.70 -10.64
C SER A 57 15.35 17.29 -12.07
N GLU A 58 16.65 17.19 -12.39
CA GLU A 58 17.13 16.80 -13.73
C GLU A 58 16.90 15.32 -13.99
N ALA A 59 16.78 14.51 -12.93
CA ALA A 59 16.57 13.07 -13.01
C ALA A 59 15.08 12.73 -12.95
N GLY A 60 14.61 11.91 -13.88
CA GLY A 60 13.22 11.44 -13.91
C GLY A 60 12.85 10.42 -12.83
N ILE A 61 13.86 9.79 -12.19
CA ILE A 61 13.67 8.83 -11.10
C ILE A 61 14.73 9.11 -10.02
N VAL A 62 14.31 9.12 -8.75
CA VAL A 62 15.20 9.20 -7.59
C VAL A 62 15.18 7.86 -6.86
N TYR A 63 16.35 7.23 -6.72
CA TYR A 63 16.51 5.99 -5.97
C TYR A 63 16.91 6.29 -4.54
N ASN A 64 16.12 5.82 -3.58
CA ASN A 64 16.41 5.94 -2.15
C ASN A 64 16.76 4.56 -1.57
N PHE A 65 17.98 4.43 -1.04
CA PHE A 65 18.48 3.22 -0.40
C PHE A 65 18.70 3.47 1.08
N ILE A 66 18.28 2.54 1.93
CA ILE A 66 18.41 2.63 3.38
C ILE A 66 19.09 1.39 3.91
N PHE A 67 20.09 1.61 4.75
CA PHE A 67 20.75 0.57 5.51
C PHE A 67 20.01 0.39 6.83
N TYR A 68 19.45 -0.81 7.01
CA TYR A 68 18.84 -1.22 8.27
C TYR A 68 19.88 -1.79 9.24
N PRO A 69 19.67 -1.64 10.55
CA PRO A 69 20.42 -2.42 11.52
C PRO A 69 20.29 -3.92 11.26
N SER A 70 21.30 -4.68 11.69
CA SER A 70 21.18 -6.15 11.71
C SER A 70 20.01 -6.58 12.59
N ALA A 71 19.43 -7.76 12.32
CA ALA A 71 18.30 -8.28 13.09
C ALA A 71 18.58 -8.32 14.61
N GLN A 72 19.79 -8.79 14.99
CA GLN A 72 20.23 -8.82 16.38
C GLN A 72 20.36 -7.42 16.98
N GLY A 73 20.89 -6.46 16.21
CA GLY A 73 21.00 -5.07 16.66
C GLY A 73 19.64 -4.42 16.86
N ASP A 74 18.70 -4.67 15.94
CA ASP A 74 17.36 -4.09 16.01
C ASP A 74 16.50 -4.69 17.13
N GLU A 75 16.70 -5.96 17.49
CA GLU A 75 15.96 -6.60 18.59
C GLU A 75 16.20 -5.88 19.94
N GLU A 76 17.45 -5.45 20.17
CA GLU A 76 17.86 -4.73 21.38
C GLU A 76 17.31 -3.30 21.43
N ILE A 77 17.42 -2.55 20.33
CA ILE A 77 17.13 -1.10 20.32
C ILE A 77 15.71 -0.77 19.81
N LYS A 78 15.10 -1.71 19.08
CA LYS A 78 13.79 -1.61 18.40
C LYS A 78 13.70 -0.38 17.50
N LEU A 79 14.79 -0.05 16.80
CA LEU A 79 14.95 1.19 16.06
C LEU A 79 14.02 1.22 14.85
N TYR A 80 13.96 0.12 14.09
CA TYR A 80 13.09 -0.02 12.94
C TYR A 80 11.63 0.24 13.30
N LYS A 81 11.10 -0.51 14.28
CA LYS A 81 9.72 -0.39 14.74
C LYS A 81 9.40 1.02 15.26
N LYS A 82 10.30 1.64 16.02
CA LYS A 82 10.10 2.98 16.57
C LYS A 82 10.13 4.07 15.49
N ALA A 83 11.05 3.96 14.52
CA ALA A 83 11.13 4.89 13.40
C ALA A 83 9.89 4.74 12.51
N TYR A 84 9.51 3.51 12.18
CA TYR A 84 8.33 3.19 11.39
C TYR A 84 7.04 3.74 12.01
N ILE A 85 6.75 3.46 13.29
CA ILE A 85 5.53 3.96 13.97
C ILE A 85 5.46 5.49 13.95
N LYS A 86 6.59 6.18 14.18
CA LYS A 86 6.62 7.63 14.15
C LYS A 86 6.33 8.17 12.75
N LEU A 87 6.98 7.59 11.74
CA LEU A 87 6.80 7.95 10.33
C LEU A 87 5.34 7.74 9.92
N GLN A 88 4.78 6.59 10.27
CA GLN A 88 3.38 6.28 10.02
C GLN A 88 2.42 7.30 10.65
N GLY A 89 2.74 7.78 11.86
CA GLY A 89 2.00 8.88 12.48
C GLY A 89 2.09 10.21 11.72
N PHE A 90 3.19 10.48 11.01
CA PHE A 90 3.31 11.64 10.12
C PHE A 90 2.49 11.45 8.85
N HIS A 91 2.57 10.29 8.20
CA HIS A 91 1.76 9.96 7.01
C HIS A 91 0.27 10.15 7.29
N SER A 92 -0.23 9.59 8.40
CA SER A 92 -1.65 9.74 8.78
C SER A 92 -2.03 11.17 9.19
N ALA A 93 -1.09 11.98 9.68
CA ALA A 93 -1.38 13.36 10.10
C ALA A 93 -1.37 14.35 8.93
N PHE A 94 -0.37 14.25 8.05
CA PHE A 94 -0.07 15.27 7.04
C PHE A 94 -0.36 14.83 5.60
N GLY A 95 -0.40 13.53 5.34
CA GLY A 95 -0.61 12.98 4.01
C GLY A 95 0.62 13.13 3.17
N GLU A 96 1.11 12.02 2.67
CA GLU A 96 2.26 12.01 1.80
C GLU A 96 1.93 11.18 0.57
N ASP A 97 2.75 11.29 -0.45
CA ASP A 97 2.59 10.58 -1.72
C ASP A 97 3.77 9.63 -2.01
N ALA A 98 4.75 9.55 -1.10
CA ALA A 98 5.93 8.73 -1.26
C ALA A 98 6.33 7.98 0.01
N GLN A 99 6.77 6.73 -0.17
CA GLN A 99 7.44 5.95 0.86
C GLN A 99 8.89 6.45 1.03
N VAL A 100 9.34 6.64 2.26
CA VAL A 100 10.63 7.30 2.56
C VAL A 100 11.61 6.39 3.30
N PHE A 101 11.11 5.48 4.13
CA PHE A 101 11.86 4.63 5.06
C PHE A 101 11.77 3.13 4.77
N SER A 102 10.59 2.60 4.47
CA SER A 102 10.25 1.20 4.29
C SER A 102 9.16 1.01 3.21
N LYS A 103 9.21 -0.14 2.54
CA LYS A 103 8.16 -0.58 1.62
C LYS A 103 6.84 -0.90 2.31
N GLU A 104 6.83 -1.08 3.63
CA GLU A 104 5.62 -1.31 4.41
C GLU A 104 4.94 -0.01 4.87
N GLU A 105 5.47 1.17 4.52
CA GLU A 105 4.82 2.43 4.86
C GLU A 105 3.46 2.57 4.16
N LEU A 106 2.44 2.94 4.93
CA LEU A 106 1.13 3.27 4.40
C LEU A 106 1.13 4.76 4.12
N VAL A 107 1.05 5.08 2.84
CA VAL A 107 1.06 6.44 2.34
C VAL A 107 -0.37 6.77 1.96
N GLU A 108 -1.01 7.62 2.76
CA GLU A 108 -2.35 8.12 2.45
C GLU A 108 -2.22 9.37 1.58
N GLN A 109 -2.58 9.24 0.31
CA GLN A 109 -2.66 10.37 -0.60
C GLN A 109 -3.94 11.14 -0.28
N PHE A 110 -3.83 12.22 0.48
CA PHE A 110 -4.97 13.11 0.67
C PHE A 110 -5.25 13.79 -0.67
N GLU A 111 -6.53 13.83 -1.07
CA GLU A 111 -7.03 14.92 -1.92
C GLU A 111 -6.90 16.22 -1.10
N LEU A 112 -5.66 16.75 -1.03
CA LEU A 112 -5.46 18.14 -0.68
C LEU A 112 -6.37 18.95 -1.61
N PHE A 113 -7.22 19.78 -1.02
CA PHE A 113 -8.23 20.64 -1.67
C PHE A 113 -9.60 20.00 -1.92
N LYS A 114 -10.31 19.64 -0.84
CA LYS A 114 -11.59 20.34 -0.63
C LYS A 114 -11.25 21.64 0.09
N GLU A 115 -11.53 22.78 -0.52
CA GLU A 115 -11.40 24.10 0.12
C GLU A 115 -12.22 24.10 1.43
N GLY A 116 -11.58 23.75 2.54
CA GLY A 116 -12.11 24.00 3.87
C GLY A 116 -12.06 25.50 4.11
N GLY A 117 -13.24 26.12 4.32
CA GLY A 117 -13.36 27.55 4.54
C GLY A 117 -12.54 28.03 5.75
N GLU A 118 -12.19 29.32 5.75
CA GLU A 118 -11.52 29.98 6.86
C GLU A 118 -12.22 29.69 8.19
N GLY A 119 -11.56 28.98 9.10
CA GLY A 119 -12.03 28.78 10.48
C GLY A 119 -12.19 27.33 10.96
N GLU A 120 -11.95 26.32 10.13
CA GLU A 120 -11.94 24.93 10.59
C GLU A 120 -10.64 24.65 11.38
N GLU A 121 -10.73 24.62 12.72
CA GLU A 121 -9.73 23.90 13.52
C GLU A 121 -9.56 22.50 12.93
N ASP A 122 -8.31 22.06 12.74
CA ASP A 122 -8.00 20.72 12.25
C ASP A 122 -8.71 19.67 13.13
N LYS A 123 -9.82 19.13 12.65
CA LYS A 123 -10.69 18.20 13.37
C LYS A 123 -9.91 16.98 13.89
N ARG A 124 -8.82 16.59 13.23
CA ARG A 124 -7.93 15.51 13.72
C ARG A 124 -7.20 15.93 14.98
N LEU A 125 -6.71 17.17 15.03
CA LEU A 125 -6.05 17.72 16.21
C LEU A 125 -7.02 17.80 17.39
N HIS A 126 -8.30 18.10 17.12
CA HIS A 126 -9.36 18.03 18.12
C HIS A 126 -9.47 16.61 18.72
N TYR A 127 -9.61 15.57 17.89
CA TYR A 127 -9.68 14.18 18.37
C TYR A 127 -8.42 13.74 19.14
N LEU A 128 -7.22 14.15 18.69
CA LEU A 128 -5.97 13.85 19.39
C LEU A 128 -5.92 14.48 20.78
N ARG A 129 -6.39 15.74 20.92
CA ARG A 129 -6.50 16.40 22.22
C ARG A 129 -7.53 15.70 23.10
N PHE A 130 -8.71 15.39 22.56
CA PHE A 130 -9.75 14.65 23.26
C PHE A 130 -9.25 13.32 23.82
N ILE A 131 -8.53 12.52 23.03
CA ILE A 131 -7.98 11.22 23.49
C ILE A 131 -6.97 11.41 24.64
N ARG A 132 -6.12 12.44 24.58
CA ARG A 132 -5.15 12.75 25.64
C ARG A 132 -5.86 13.14 26.93
N GLU A 133 -6.78 14.10 26.84
CA GLU A 133 -7.57 14.55 27.99
C GLU A 133 -8.41 13.41 28.58
N PHE A 134 -9.03 12.59 27.73
CA PHE A 134 -9.79 11.42 28.17
C PHE A 134 -8.90 10.41 28.90
N LYS A 135 -7.69 10.14 28.40
CA LYS A 135 -6.72 9.25 29.05
C LYS A 135 -6.32 9.76 30.42
N ASP A 136 -6.05 11.06 30.54
CA ASP A 136 -5.59 11.68 31.78
C ASP A 136 -6.72 11.71 32.83
N ASN A 137 -7.94 12.00 32.41
CA ASN A 137 -9.12 12.05 33.29
C ASN A 137 -9.69 10.66 33.63
N ASN A 138 -9.55 9.67 32.73
CA ASN A 138 -10.17 8.35 32.85
C ASN A 138 -9.19 7.19 32.59
N PRO A 139 -8.11 7.05 33.38
CA PRO A 139 -7.06 6.07 33.11
C PRO A 139 -7.54 4.60 33.14
N LYS A 140 -8.54 4.28 33.99
CA LYS A 140 -9.13 2.94 34.07
C LYS A 140 -9.93 2.61 32.80
N GLU A 141 -10.78 3.53 32.36
CA GLU A 141 -11.58 3.34 31.15
C GLU A 141 -10.71 3.33 29.90
N PHE A 142 -9.69 4.20 29.83
CA PHE A 142 -8.71 4.16 28.74
C PHE A 142 -8.02 2.79 28.65
N LYS A 143 -7.61 2.22 29.79
CA LYS A 143 -7.02 0.87 29.84
C LYS A 143 -8.03 -0.22 29.46
N ARG A 144 -9.31 -0.07 29.81
CA ARG A 144 -10.36 -1.01 29.40
C ARG A 144 -10.55 -0.96 27.88
N ILE A 145 -10.66 0.25 27.31
CA ILE A 145 -10.81 0.47 25.87
C ILE A 145 -9.60 -0.06 25.10
N SER A 146 -8.38 0.19 25.59
CA SER A 146 -7.16 -0.32 24.94
C SER A 146 -7.05 -1.84 24.94
N ASN A 147 -7.81 -2.53 25.80
CA ASN A 147 -7.86 -3.99 25.90
C ASN A 147 -9.08 -4.61 25.21
N ILE A 148 -9.88 -3.82 24.49
CA ILE A 148 -10.99 -4.36 23.69
C ILE A 148 -10.40 -5.31 22.63
N PRO A 149 -10.90 -6.55 22.54
CA PRO A 149 -10.39 -7.50 21.55
C PRO A 149 -10.74 -7.05 20.14
N PHE A 150 -9.91 -7.45 19.17
CA PHE A 150 -10.27 -7.33 17.76
C PHE A 150 -11.58 -8.07 17.47
N LYS A 151 -12.27 -7.64 16.42
CA LYS A 151 -13.62 -8.09 16.04
C LYS A 151 -14.70 -7.67 17.04
N ALA A 152 -14.44 -6.63 17.83
CA ALA A 152 -15.47 -6.01 18.65
C ALA A 152 -16.55 -5.44 17.73
N ARG A 153 -17.79 -5.78 18.04
CA ARG A 153 -18.95 -5.48 17.21
C ARG A 153 -20.10 -5.01 18.06
N THR A 154 -20.83 -4.04 17.55
CA THR A 154 -22.03 -3.51 18.19
C THR A 154 -23.05 -3.13 17.13
N ALA A 155 -24.31 -3.04 17.52
CA ALA A 155 -25.32 -2.39 16.71
C ALA A 155 -25.84 -1.11 17.37
N ARG A 156 -26.22 -0.15 16.53
CA ARG A 156 -26.75 1.16 16.91
C ARG A 156 -28.09 1.38 16.22
N LYS A 157 -29.03 2.07 16.86
CA LYS A 157 -30.31 2.40 16.18
C LYS A 157 -30.13 3.53 15.18
N ASN A 158 -30.83 3.45 14.06
CA ASN A 158 -30.89 4.49 13.03
C ASN A 158 -31.36 5.84 13.60
N GLU A 159 -32.15 5.83 14.67
CA GLU A 159 -32.64 7.02 15.38
C GLU A 159 -31.52 7.76 16.12
N ASN A 160 -30.44 7.08 16.49
CA ASN A 160 -29.37 7.65 17.29
C ASN A 160 -28.24 8.25 16.44
N THR A 161 -28.32 8.12 15.11
CA THR A 161 -27.34 8.71 14.19
C THR A 161 -27.97 9.85 13.40
N PRO A 162 -27.31 11.02 13.29
CA PRO A 162 -27.75 12.09 12.41
C PRO A 162 -27.44 11.79 10.93
N PHE A 163 -26.67 10.75 10.65
CA PHE A 163 -26.15 10.43 9.33
C PHE A 163 -27.08 9.44 8.59
N ASP A 164 -27.63 9.86 7.45
CA ASP A 164 -28.53 9.03 6.65
C ASP A 164 -27.79 7.95 5.83
N ASP A 165 -26.53 8.19 5.48
CA ASP A 165 -25.69 7.32 4.64
C ASP A 165 -25.30 6.00 5.32
N VAL A 166 -25.39 5.94 6.65
CA VAL A 166 -25.08 4.74 7.44
C VAL A 166 -26.31 3.91 7.80
N LYS A 167 -27.52 4.44 7.60
CA LYS A 167 -28.76 3.80 8.04
C LYS A 167 -28.99 2.46 7.35
N ASN A 168 -29.33 1.44 8.15
CA ASN A 168 -29.47 0.05 7.69
C ASN A 168 -28.18 -0.54 7.08
N GLY A 169 -27.03 0.07 7.37
CA GLY A 169 -25.73 -0.32 6.86
C GLY A 169 -24.76 -0.63 7.99
N SER A 170 -23.49 -0.78 7.64
CA SER A 170 -22.41 -1.07 8.58
C SER A 170 -21.18 -0.22 8.29
N ILE A 171 -20.48 0.18 9.35
CA ILE A 171 -19.14 0.73 9.28
C ILE A 171 -18.17 -0.32 9.80
N ILE A 172 -17.12 -0.59 9.03
CA ILE A 172 -16.15 -1.64 9.28
C ILE A 172 -14.76 -1.06 9.23
N PHE A 173 -14.00 -1.21 10.32
CA PHE A 173 -12.57 -0.91 10.33
C PHE A 173 -11.76 -2.20 10.15
N MET A 174 -10.96 -2.23 9.08
CA MET A 174 -10.06 -3.35 8.79
C MET A 174 -8.60 -2.91 8.83
N LYS A 175 -7.76 -3.84 9.29
CA LYS A 175 -6.33 -3.65 9.37
C LYS A 175 -5.60 -4.90 8.90
N SER A 176 -4.52 -4.71 8.16
CA SER A 176 -3.46 -5.69 7.96
C SER A 176 -2.12 -5.04 8.35
N PRO A 177 -1.01 -5.79 8.35
CA PRO A 177 0.32 -5.20 8.47
C PRO A 177 0.65 -4.16 7.39
N TYR A 178 -0.06 -4.18 6.25
CA TYR A 178 0.23 -3.38 5.06
C TYR A 178 -0.89 -2.43 4.63
N LYS A 179 -2.02 -2.38 5.34
CA LYS A 179 -3.12 -1.47 5.02
C LYS A 179 -4.06 -1.31 6.20
N THR A 180 -4.57 -0.10 6.42
CA THR A 180 -5.71 0.16 7.32
C THR A 180 -6.75 0.94 6.53
N GLU A 181 -8.02 0.55 6.64
CA GLU A 181 -9.08 1.19 5.87
C GLU A 181 -10.40 1.13 6.65
N PHE A 182 -11.21 2.18 6.51
CA PHE A 182 -12.60 2.17 6.94
C PHE A 182 -13.50 1.96 5.72
N TYR A 183 -14.45 1.03 5.85
CA TYR A 183 -15.48 0.81 4.84
C TYR A 183 -16.85 1.14 5.40
N ARG A 184 -17.66 1.77 4.57
CA ARG A 184 -19.10 1.93 4.79
C ARG A 184 -19.82 1.05 3.79
N VAL A 185 -20.74 0.23 4.28
CA VAL A 185 -21.71 -0.51 3.47
C VAL A 185 -23.08 0.07 3.76
N ASN A 186 -23.78 0.54 2.74
CA ASN A 186 -25.13 1.10 2.90
C ASN A 186 -26.21 0.01 2.83
N GLY A 187 -27.47 0.35 3.15
CA GLY A 187 -28.60 -0.59 3.09
C GLY A 187 -28.95 -1.12 1.68
N LYS A 188 -28.22 -0.70 0.63
CA LYS A 188 -28.32 -1.23 -0.75
C LYS A 188 -27.11 -2.10 -1.13
N GLU A 189 -26.25 -2.43 -0.17
CA GLU A 189 -25.04 -3.23 -0.39
C GLU A 189 -23.97 -2.54 -1.26
N GLU A 190 -24.02 -1.21 -1.35
CA GLU A 190 -22.96 -0.42 -1.96
C GLU A 190 -21.86 -0.17 -0.92
N ILE A 191 -20.61 -0.43 -1.31
CA ILE A 191 -19.44 -0.29 -0.47
C ILE A 191 -18.57 0.88 -0.90
N GLU A 192 -18.19 1.71 0.07
CA GLU A 192 -17.30 2.85 -0.13
C GLU A 192 -16.22 2.86 0.96
N SER A 193 -14.99 3.20 0.58
CA SER A 193 -13.95 3.55 1.54
C SER A 193 -14.21 4.96 2.06
N ILE A 194 -14.14 5.15 3.37
CA ILE A 194 -14.31 6.46 4.02
C ILE A 194 -13.05 6.83 4.78
N ASP A 195 -12.80 8.11 4.95
CA ASP A 195 -11.64 8.55 5.71
C ASP A 195 -11.84 8.42 7.23
N PHE A 196 -10.76 8.63 7.99
CA PHE A 196 -10.81 8.59 9.45
C PHE A 196 -11.78 9.61 10.07
N LEU A 197 -11.86 10.83 9.54
CA LEU A 197 -12.72 11.89 10.10
C LEU A 197 -14.19 11.55 9.90
N GLU A 198 -14.55 11.10 8.70
CA GLU A 198 -15.88 10.63 8.35
C GLU A 198 -16.28 9.45 9.24
N ALA A 199 -15.37 8.48 9.43
CA ALA A 199 -15.62 7.34 10.31
C ALA A 199 -15.79 7.78 11.78
N ALA A 200 -14.91 8.64 12.28
CA ALA A 200 -14.94 9.12 13.66
C ALA A 200 -16.25 9.85 14.00
N GLU A 201 -16.72 10.74 13.12
CA GLU A 201 -18.00 11.45 13.29
C GLU A 201 -19.19 10.48 13.37
N ARG A 202 -19.16 9.38 12.61
CA ARG A 202 -20.24 8.37 12.58
C ARG A 202 -20.23 7.43 13.79
N PHE A 203 -19.03 7.13 14.31
CA PHE A 203 -18.87 6.35 15.55
C PHE A 203 -19.15 7.17 16.82
N GLU A 204 -19.29 8.50 16.72
CA GLU A 204 -19.50 9.36 17.88
C GLU A 204 -20.81 9.00 18.60
N ALA A 205 -20.70 8.69 19.89
CA ALA A 205 -21.80 8.22 20.72
C ALA A 205 -21.74 8.84 22.12
N THR A 206 -22.91 9.00 22.73
CA THR A 206 -23.00 9.49 24.12
C THR A 206 -22.72 8.37 25.11
N VAL A 207 -22.22 8.71 26.30
CA VAL A 207 -21.93 7.72 27.37
C VAL A 207 -23.18 6.95 27.82
N SER A 208 -24.36 7.55 27.67
CA SER A 208 -25.65 6.93 28.00
C SER A 208 -26.23 6.06 26.89
N GLU A 209 -25.62 6.05 25.71
CA GLU A 209 -26.13 5.31 24.56
C GLU A 209 -25.93 3.81 24.75
N LYS A 210 -26.97 3.03 24.45
CA LYS A 210 -26.95 1.57 24.57
C LYS A 210 -26.64 0.93 23.23
N GLY A 211 -25.68 0.00 23.23
CA GLY A 211 -25.44 -0.90 22.10
C GLY A 211 -26.46 -2.04 22.04
N PHE A 212 -26.65 -2.57 20.84
CA PHE A 212 -27.55 -3.68 20.53
C PHE A 212 -26.77 -4.85 19.90
N GLU A 213 -27.42 -6.01 19.77
CA GLU A 213 -26.85 -7.15 19.05
C GLU A 213 -26.87 -6.92 17.54
N VAL A 214 -25.82 -7.39 16.87
CA VAL A 214 -25.67 -7.26 15.41
C VAL A 214 -26.68 -8.14 14.66
N PRO A 215 -27.36 -7.61 13.63
CA PRO A 215 -28.30 -8.38 12.81
C PRO A 215 -27.57 -9.36 11.88
N ALA A 216 -28.30 -10.29 11.24
CA ALA A 216 -27.71 -11.21 10.26
C ALA A 216 -27.10 -10.50 9.04
N SER A 217 -27.64 -9.33 8.64
CA SER A 217 -27.11 -8.52 7.55
C SER A 217 -25.68 -8.06 7.78
N HIS A 218 -25.29 -7.87 9.04
CA HIS A 218 -23.92 -7.50 9.45
C HIS A 218 -22.85 -8.37 8.80
N TYR A 219 -23.05 -9.69 8.82
CA TYR A 219 -22.04 -10.62 8.29
C TYR A 219 -21.91 -10.52 6.77
N LYS A 220 -22.99 -10.14 6.08
CA LYS A 220 -22.96 -9.89 4.64
C LYS A 220 -22.12 -8.65 4.34
N ASP A 221 -22.33 -7.56 5.09
CA ASP A 221 -21.59 -6.31 4.94
C ASP A 221 -20.10 -6.50 5.24
N VAL A 222 -19.77 -7.24 6.31
CA VAL A 222 -18.38 -7.54 6.68
C VAL A 222 -17.68 -8.37 5.58
N ASN A 223 -18.36 -9.36 5.00
CA ASN A 223 -17.78 -10.16 3.92
C ASN A 223 -17.54 -9.33 2.65
N LEU A 224 -18.44 -8.39 2.35
CA LEU A 224 -18.28 -7.46 1.24
C LEU A 224 -17.05 -6.56 1.44
N ALA A 225 -16.90 -6.01 2.65
CA ALA A 225 -15.74 -5.20 3.01
C ALA A 225 -14.44 -5.99 3.03
N GLN A 226 -14.48 -7.26 3.45
CA GLN A 226 -13.30 -8.12 3.40
C GLN A 226 -12.85 -8.36 1.96
N SER A 227 -13.80 -8.69 1.08
CA SER A 227 -13.50 -8.90 -0.35
C SER A 227 -12.91 -7.65 -0.99
N LYS A 228 -13.47 -6.48 -0.69
CA LYS A 228 -12.98 -5.18 -1.18
C LYS A 228 -11.58 -4.85 -0.64
N PHE A 229 -11.31 -5.11 0.63
CA PHE A 229 -9.98 -4.91 1.22
C PHE A 229 -8.92 -5.81 0.59
N GLU A 230 -9.25 -7.07 0.32
CA GLU A 230 -8.37 -8.00 -0.39
C GLU A 230 -8.08 -7.49 -1.81
N ASP A 231 -9.10 -7.08 -2.56
CA ASP A 231 -8.95 -6.51 -3.90
C ASP A 231 -8.08 -5.24 -3.92
N ASP A 232 -8.31 -4.31 -2.98
CA ASP A 232 -7.54 -3.07 -2.88
C ASP A 232 -6.08 -3.33 -2.45
N THR A 233 -5.85 -4.33 -1.59
CA THR A 233 -4.51 -4.74 -1.14
C THR A 233 -3.71 -5.39 -2.28
N ILE A 234 -4.40 -6.13 -3.16
CA ILE A 234 -3.80 -6.66 -4.39
C ILE A 234 -3.46 -5.51 -5.35
N GLN A 235 -4.35 -4.52 -5.52
CA GLN A 235 -4.11 -3.37 -6.39
C GLN A 235 -2.97 -2.47 -5.88
N SER A 236 -2.89 -2.18 -4.58
CA SER A 236 -1.84 -1.33 -4.00
C SER A 236 -0.44 -1.97 -4.01
N ASN A 237 -0.34 -3.30 -3.89
CA ASN A 237 0.93 -4.03 -4.05
C ASN A 237 1.35 -4.23 -5.52
N THR A 238 0.50 -3.86 -6.47
CA THR A 238 0.77 -3.99 -7.90
C THR A 238 0.73 -2.59 -8.50
N GLU A 239 1.87 -1.89 -8.54
CA GLU A 239 2.04 -0.58 -9.21
C GLU A 239 1.10 -0.45 -10.42
N THR A 240 -0.03 0.24 -10.24
CA THR A 240 -0.90 0.59 -11.36
C THR A 240 -0.23 1.74 -12.10
N VAL A 241 0.59 1.39 -13.08
CA VAL A 241 0.85 2.30 -14.19
C VAL A 241 -0.47 2.42 -14.94
N THR A 242 -0.99 3.64 -15.02
CA THR A 242 -2.13 4.03 -15.86
C THR A 242 -2.16 3.25 -17.17
N PRO A 243 -3.31 2.72 -17.61
CA PRO A 243 -3.44 2.19 -18.95
C PRO A 243 -3.33 3.35 -19.93
N THR A 244 -2.10 3.67 -20.37
CA THR A 244 -1.95 4.44 -21.60
C THR A 244 -2.48 3.57 -22.72
N ASP A 245 -3.55 4.03 -23.37
CA ASP A 245 -4.27 3.45 -24.51
C ASP A 245 -3.43 3.26 -25.80
N LYS A 246 -2.16 2.87 -25.65
CA LYS A 246 -1.35 2.31 -26.71
C LYS A 246 -0.82 0.99 -26.19
N ALA A 247 -1.50 -0.10 -26.53
CA ALA A 247 -0.91 -1.43 -26.38
C ALA A 247 0.46 -1.41 -27.08
N ASP A 248 1.54 -1.38 -26.29
CA ASP A 248 2.90 -1.35 -26.79
C ASP A 248 3.11 -2.44 -27.83
N GLY A 249 3.80 -2.12 -28.94
CA GLY A 249 4.08 -3.10 -30.00
C GLY A 249 4.74 -4.39 -29.48
N ASN A 250 5.41 -4.33 -28.33
CA ASN A 250 5.96 -5.47 -27.61
C ASN A 250 4.88 -6.43 -27.06
N THR A 251 3.79 -5.91 -26.50
CA THR A 251 2.65 -6.69 -25.97
C THR A 251 1.93 -7.44 -27.10
N MET A 252 1.73 -6.80 -28.25
CA MET A 252 1.15 -7.46 -29.43
C MET A 252 2.06 -8.59 -29.96
N GLN A 253 3.38 -8.35 -30.02
CA GLN A 253 4.35 -9.35 -30.49
C GLN A 253 4.48 -10.54 -29.54
N ALA A 254 4.42 -10.32 -28.23
CA ALA A 254 4.45 -11.37 -27.22
C ALA A 254 3.19 -12.24 -27.28
N LYS A 255 2.00 -11.63 -27.38
CA LYS A 255 0.73 -12.37 -27.55
C LYS A 255 0.71 -13.19 -28.83
N LYS A 256 1.21 -12.64 -29.95
CA LYS A 256 1.32 -13.36 -31.22
C LYS A 256 2.20 -14.61 -31.06
N PHE A 257 3.39 -14.45 -30.46
CA PHE A 257 4.31 -15.56 -30.24
C PHE A 257 3.74 -16.68 -29.35
N LEU A 258 3.02 -16.33 -28.28
CA LEU A 258 2.35 -17.33 -27.44
C LEU A 258 1.24 -18.09 -28.19
N ARG A 259 0.49 -17.42 -29.08
CA ARG A 259 -0.51 -18.08 -29.94
C ARG A 259 0.14 -19.01 -30.96
N ASP A 260 1.26 -18.60 -31.55
CA ASP A 260 2.01 -19.41 -32.52
C ASP A 260 2.56 -20.68 -31.84
N ILE A 261 3.13 -20.57 -30.64
CA ILE A 261 3.61 -21.72 -29.85
C ILE A 261 2.46 -22.63 -29.41
N LYS A 262 1.33 -22.06 -29.00
CA LYS A 262 0.11 -22.80 -28.63
C LYS A 262 -0.37 -23.70 -29.79
N GLY A 263 -0.22 -23.26 -31.03
CA GLY A 263 -0.63 -23.99 -32.22
C GLY A 263 0.31 -25.11 -32.65
N THR A 264 1.53 -25.19 -32.09
CA THR A 264 2.60 -26.01 -32.70
C THR A 264 2.74 -27.42 -32.13
N LEU A 265 2.06 -27.83 -31.03
CA LEU A 265 2.12 -29.23 -30.54
C LEU A 265 0.91 -29.61 -29.62
N ASN A 266 0.66 -30.93 -29.47
CA ASN A 266 -0.40 -31.53 -28.64
C ASN A 266 -0.10 -31.57 -27.12
N ASN A 267 0.61 -30.58 -26.57
CA ASN A 267 0.86 -30.52 -25.12
C ASN A 267 -0.21 -29.66 -24.45
N GLU A 268 -1.14 -30.27 -23.70
CA GLU A 268 -2.21 -29.56 -23.00
C GLU A 268 -1.72 -28.60 -21.91
N GLU A 269 -0.65 -28.96 -21.22
CA GLU A 269 -0.07 -28.15 -20.15
C GLU A 269 0.48 -26.82 -20.68
N LEU A 270 1.16 -26.88 -21.84
CA LEU A 270 1.67 -25.70 -22.53
C LEU A 270 0.54 -24.80 -23.05
N LYS A 271 -0.59 -25.38 -23.50
CA LYS A 271 -1.76 -24.61 -23.94
C LYS A 271 -2.36 -23.80 -22.80
N ILE A 272 -2.49 -24.42 -21.62
CA ILE A 272 -3.00 -23.77 -20.40
C ILE A 272 -2.05 -22.64 -19.96
N ALA A 273 -0.74 -22.90 -19.93
CA ALA A 273 0.28 -21.91 -19.60
C ALA A 273 0.26 -20.69 -20.54
N CYS A 274 0.15 -20.91 -21.84
CA CYS A 274 0.05 -19.82 -22.82
C CYS A 274 -1.24 -19.00 -22.62
N ASP A 275 -2.38 -19.64 -22.32
CA ASP A 275 -3.65 -18.94 -22.09
C ASP A 275 -3.64 -18.12 -20.79
N GLN A 276 -2.99 -18.62 -19.74
CA GLN A 276 -2.77 -17.88 -18.49
C GLN A 276 -1.90 -16.65 -18.73
N LEU A 277 -0.78 -16.80 -19.44
CA LEU A 277 0.12 -15.68 -19.75
C LEU A 277 -0.55 -14.63 -20.64
N ILE A 278 -1.35 -15.04 -21.65
CA ILE A 278 -2.11 -14.09 -22.47
C ILE A 278 -3.13 -13.31 -21.61
N LYS A 279 -3.86 -13.98 -20.70
CA LYS A 279 -4.78 -13.31 -19.77
C LYS A 279 -4.07 -12.33 -18.85
N LEU A 280 -2.90 -12.69 -18.32
CA LEU A 280 -2.09 -11.81 -17.46
C LEU A 280 -1.56 -10.59 -18.23
N ILE A 281 -1.18 -10.77 -19.51
CA ILE A 281 -0.78 -9.68 -20.40
C ILE A 281 -1.97 -8.76 -20.73
N ASP A 282 -3.15 -9.33 -21.00
CA ASP A 282 -4.36 -8.56 -21.32
C ASP A 282 -4.89 -7.78 -20.12
N LYS A 283 -4.68 -8.29 -18.90
CA LYS A 283 -4.97 -7.58 -17.64
C LYS A 283 -3.96 -6.49 -17.30
N GLY A 284 -2.83 -6.41 -18.00
CA GLY A 284 -1.78 -5.41 -17.73
C GLY A 284 -1.03 -5.59 -16.41
N THR A 285 -1.25 -6.68 -15.67
CA THR A 285 -0.75 -6.92 -14.31
C THR A 285 0.77 -7.02 -14.22
N PHE A 286 1.45 -7.43 -15.30
CA PHE A 286 2.91 -7.64 -15.30
C PHE A 286 3.57 -7.11 -16.58
N THR A 287 4.29 -6.00 -16.47
CA THR A 287 5.03 -5.34 -17.58
C THR A 287 6.25 -6.14 -18.07
N ASN A 288 6.77 -7.06 -17.24
CA ASN A 288 7.92 -7.90 -17.56
C ASN A 288 7.57 -9.11 -18.44
N ILE A 289 6.31 -9.58 -18.41
CA ILE A 289 5.89 -10.77 -19.17
C ILE A 289 6.11 -10.56 -20.68
N PRO A 290 5.63 -9.45 -21.32
CA PRO A 290 5.91 -9.19 -22.73
C PRO A 290 7.40 -9.12 -23.06
N THR A 291 8.21 -8.56 -22.17
CA THR A 291 9.66 -8.38 -22.34
C THR A 291 10.41 -9.71 -22.26
N ASP A 292 10.05 -10.57 -21.32
CA ASP A 292 10.67 -11.87 -21.14
C ASP A 292 10.27 -12.85 -22.26
N ILE A 293 9.02 -12.81 -22.71
CA ILE A 293 8.56 -13.56 -23.89
C ILE A 293 9.34 -13.11 -25.14
N LYS A 294 9.57 -11.80 -25.30
CA LYS A 294 10.37 -11.27 -26.41
C LYS A 294 11.82 -11.78 -26.36
N LYS A 295 12.43 -11.87 -25.18
CA LYS A 295 13.78 -12.44 -25.03
C LYS A 295 13.83 -13.92 -25.43
N ILE A 296 12.84 -14.71 -25.00
CA ILE A 296 12.74 -16.13 -25.37
C ILE A 296 12.63 -16.27 -26.89
N ARG A 297 11.75 -15.47 -27.52
CA ARG A 297 11.63 -15.44 -28.98
C ARG A 297 12.94 -15.07 -29.67
N GLN A 298 13.62 -14.02 -29.24
CA GLN A 298 14.90 -13.60 -29.83
C GLN A 298 16.01 -14.65 -29.68
N GLN A 299 16.01 -15.41 -28.59
CA GLN A 299 16.95 -16.52 -28.40
C GLN A 299 16.64 -17.70 -29.33
N LEU A 300 15.35 -17.98 -29.57
CA LEU A 300 14.90 -18.99 -30.52
C LEU A 300 15.25 -18.60 -31.96
N ASP A 301 14.94 -17.36 -32.37
CA ASP A 301 15.20 -16.84 -33.71
C ASP A 301 16.71 -16.83 -34.03
N LYS A 302 17.56 -16.59 -33.02
CA LYS A 302 19.03 -16.64 -33.14
C LYS A 302 19.60 -18.05 -33.00
N GLN A 303 18.75 -19.10 -32.97
CA GLN A 303 19.12 -20.51 -32.76
C GLN A 303 19.99 -20.76 -31.51
N LYS A 304 19.93 -19.86 -30.51
CA LYS A 304 20.66 -20.02 -29.25
C LYS A 304 20.00 -21.04 -28.32
N ILE A 305 18.72 -21.32 -28.52
CA ILE A 305 17.95 -22.32 -27.78
C ILE A 305 17.13 -23.16 -28.75
N THR A 306 16.90 -24.42 -28.40
CA THR A 306 16.02 -25.32 -29.16
C THR A 306 14.54 -25.02 -28.88
N PHE A 307 13.66 -25.50 -29.75
CA PHE A 307 12.21 -25.33 -29.59
C PHE A 307 11.70 -25.96 -28.28
N GLY A 308 12.20 -27.13 -27.89
CA GLY A 308 11.87 -27.76 -26.60
C GLY A 308 12.29 -26.91 -25.39
N ASN A 309 13.47 -26.27 -25.45
CA ASN A 309 13.92 -25.39 -24.37
C ASN A 309 13.05 -24.13 -24.25
N ALA A 310 12.58 -23.59 -25.38
CA ALA A 310 11.66 -22.45 -25.36
C ALA A 310 10.31 -22.82 -24.73
N GLN A 311 9.78 -24.02 -24.98
CA GLN A 311 8.56 -24.52 -24.33
C GLN A 311 8.74 -24.63 -22.82
N GLN A 312 9.86 -25.21 -22.37
CA GLN A 312 10.16 -25.34 -20.95
C GLN A 312 10.34 -23.98 -20.26
N LEU A 313 10.95 -23.00 -20.95
CA LEU A 313 11.06 -21.63 -20.44
C LEU A 313 9.69 -20.95 -20.32
N ILE A 314 8.76 -21.19 -21.25
CA ILE A 314 7.39 -20.66 -21.18
C ILE A 314 6.62 -21.32 -20.04
N LEU A 315 6.76 -22.63 -19.84
CA LEU A 315 6.17 -23.34 -18.70
C LEU A 315 6.72 -22.84 -17.37
N ASN A 316 8.05 -22.66 -17.26
CA ASN A 316 8.68 -22.09 -16.08
C ASN A 316 8.24 -20.64 -15.83
N LEU A 317 8.04 -19.88 -16.90
CA LEU A 317 7.56 -18.50 -16.81
C LEU A 317 6.10 -18.47 -16.36
N ALA A 318 5.23 -19.31 -16.92
CA ALA A 318 3.86 -19.48 -16.46
C ALA A 318 3.83 -19.94 -15.00
N ASN A 319 4.63 -20.92 -14.58
CA ASN A 319 4.73 -21.36 -13.20
C ASN A 319 5.27 -20.26 -12.27
N LYS A 320 6.26 -19.47 -12.70
CA LYS A 320 6.76 -18.33 -11.94
C LYS A 320 5.65 -17.31 -11.66
N TYR A 321 4.82 -17.03 -12.66
CA TYR A 321 3.72 -16.06 -12.53
C TYR A 321 2.41 -16.69 -11.99
N ALA A 322 2.25 -18.00 -12.05
CA ALA A 322 1.17 -18.78 -11.45
C ALA A 322 1.43 -19.01 -9.95
N VAL A 323 2.67 -19.24 -9.53
CA VAL A 323 3.07 -19.32 -8.11
C VAL A 323 2.89 -17.97 -7.42
N SER A 324 3.12 -16.86 -8.14
CA SER A 324 2.80 -15.52 -7.62
C SER A 324 1.30 -15.18 -7.63
N SER A 325 0.45 -15.97 -8.30
CA SER A 325 -1.01 -15.70 -8.36
C SER A 325 -1.91 -16.76 -7.72
N PHE A 326 -1.40 -17.97 -7.39
CA PHE A 326 -2.21 -19.06 -6.84
C PHE A 326 -1.58 -19.89 -5.71
N ASP A 327 -0.24 -19.89 -5.50
CA ASP A 327 0.41 -20.76 -4.50
C ASP A 327 0.95 -20.05 -3.23
N SER A 328 0.79 -18.72 -3.15
CA SER A 328 1.00 -17.97 -1.90
C SER A 328 -0.07 -18.23 -0.82
N ILE A 329 -1.11 -19.03 -1.12
CA ILE A 329 -2.25 -19.24 -0.22
C ILE A 329 -2.23 -20.60 0.51
N LYS A 330 -1.50 -21.63 0.05
CA LYS A 330 -1.70 -22.99 0.62
C LYS A 330 -0.54 -23.67 1.34
N ASN A 331 0.73 -23.30 1.13
CA ASN A 331 1.85 -24.10 1.69
C ASN A 331 2.81 -23.41 2.66
N ASN A 332 2.46 -22.24 3.23
CA ASN A 332 3.19 -21.67 4.37
C ASN A 332 2.24 -21.46 5.56
N LYS A 333 1.89 -22.57 6.23
CA LYS A 333 1.05 -22.56 7.46
C LYS A 333 1.68 -21.81 8.66
N GLU A 334 2.91 -21.31 8.55
CA GLU A 334 3.55 -20.48 9.59
C GLU A 334 3.82 -19.02 9.15
N LYS A 335 3.52 -18.62 7.91
CA LYS A 335 3.63 -17.21 7.44
C LYS A 335 2.37 -16.64 6.78
N ALA A 336 1.32 -17.44 6.59
CA ALA A 336 0.06 -17.03 5.97
C ALA A 336 -0.92 -16.31 6.92
N LEU A 337 -0.53 -15.98 8.16
CA LEU A 337 -1.38 -15.20 9.06
C LEU A 337 -1.38 -13.68 8.77
N ASP A 338 -0.42 -13.16 8.01
CA ASP A 338 -0.14 -11.71 7.98
C ASP A 338 -0.72 -10.94 6.77
N ILE A 339 -1.59 -11.55 5.94
CA ILE A 339 -2.21 -10.86 4.78
C ILE A 339 -3.74 -10.77 4.92
N LEU A 340 -4.35 -11.60 5.77
CA LEU A 340 -5.79 -11.54 5.99
C LEU A 340 -6.12 -10.27 6.79
N PRO A 341 -7.13 -9.49 6.37
CA PRO A 341 -7.58 -8.36 7.16
C PRO A 341 -8.04 -8.84 8.55
N GLU A 342 -7.43 -8.26 9.57
CA GLU A 342 -7.97 -8.27 10.91
C GLU A 342 -9.09 -7.22 10.98
N ILE A 343 -10.32 -7.70 11.17
CA ILE A 343 -11.44 -6.82 11.52
C ILE A 343 -11.17 -6.30 12.93
N VAL A 344 -11.04 -4.98 13.06
CA VAL A 344 -10.70 -4.36 14.34
C VAL A 344 -11.98 -4.03 15.11
N ILE A 345 -12.85 -3.20 14.52
CA ILE A 345 -14.15 -2.83 15.07
C ILE A 345 -15.21 -2.74 13.97
N THR A 346 -16.45 -3.01 14.35
CA THR A 346 -17.60 -2.84 13.48
C THR A 346 -18.82 -2.28 14.22
N GLU A 347 -19.58 -1.46 13.52
CA GLU A 347 -20.88 -0.97 14.00
C GLU A 347 -21.92 -1.09 12.90
N THR A 348 -23.07 -1.70 13.21
CA THR A 348 -24.18 -1.87 12.28
C THR A 348 -25.39 -1.06 12.73
N PHE A 349 -25.96 -0.28 11.82
CA PHE A 349 -27.10 0.57 12.08
C PHE A 349 -28.40 -0.17 11.76
N ILE A 350 -29.26 -0.32 12.76
CA ILE A 350 -30.50 -1.09 12.69
C ILE A 350 -31.72 -0.19 12.86
N LYS A 351 -32.86 -0.62 12.32
CA LYS A 351 -34.13 0.12 12.44
C LYS A 351 -34.59 0.29 13.87
#